data_AF-A0A7V5ZF20-F1
#
_entry.id   AF-A0A7V5ZF20-F1
#
_cell.length_a   1.000
_cell.length_b   1.000
_cell.length_c   1.000
_cell.angle_alpha   90.00
_cell.angle_beta   90.00
_cell.angle_gamma   90.00
#
_symmetry.space_group_name_H-M   'P 1'
#
loop_
_entity.id
_entity.type
_entity.pdbx_description
1 polymer ?
#
loop_
_entity_poly.entity_id
_entity_poly.type
_entity_poly.pdbx_seq_one_letter_code
_entity_poly.pdbx_strand_id
1 'polypeptide(L)'
;MVRVGVDIGSDTLKAVLFHADGSWQRFPIRRVHARPLSRAKELFEELLSSLSEEEVVLGITGSGGAAVARALGIEVTDEPVALTAAVNRFLPEVRTLVEMGRECQKLLLFERDERTGRLVLSDIDLGDRCAAGGGAFLEHMAARLNFGNIEAFAQTALQVEKPASLSGRCSVFTESDIVHLYQKGTPRERIAAGIHQAICRNFCNRVARSREILPEVAFIGGVSQNPAMVRFLREELGVERLLVPEYACELGALGAALCASHPVNLRDAISLLDDHIVRPVTYASAGALRLERSLILQPPAQDGFQQEIPLAALGVDIGSVSTKAALVAERDGKLVVLASYYRRTDGDPLSAVRDTLAQIHSQIQQKGYRIGRIVAATTGSGRYLTGDFIGADLIRNEITAQASGTRAFLPDVDTILEIGGQDSKYIRLDGDAVVDYEMNKACAAGCGAFLEKQAAKLGIPIQEFGERALRAKNPPHMDWTCT
;
A
#
# COMPACT_ATOMS: atom_id res chain seq x y z
N MET A 1 -4.72 33.41 -25.63
CA MET A 1 -5.49 32.31 -25.05
C MET A 1 -4.75 31.73 -23.88
N VAL A 2 -5.48 31.44 -22.82
CA VAL A 2 -4.99 30.76 -21.63
C VAL A 2 -4.65 29.31 -21.98
N ARG A 3 -3.54 28.80 -21.44
CA ARG A 3 -3.13 27.40 -21.58
C ARG A 3 -3.37 26.66 -20.28
N VAL A 4 -3.95 25.46 -20.36
CA VAL A 4 -4.19 24.61 -19.20
C VAL A 4 -3.44 23.30 -19.39
N GLY A 5 -2.63 22.94 -18.41
CA GLY A 5 -1.95 21.65 -18.37
C GLY A 5 -2.52 20.80 -17.26
N VAL A 6 -2.84 19.54 -17.57
CA VAL A 6 -3.41 18.59 -16.63
C VAL A 6 -2.57 17.32 -16.64
N ASP A 7 -2.02 16.96 -15.48
CA ASP A 7 -1.38 15.65 -15.24
C ASP A 7 -2.32 14.79 -14.39
N ILE A 8 -2.90 13.76 -15.01
CA ILE A 8 -3.75 12.79 -14.34
C ILE A 8 -2.95 11.51 -14.16
N GLY A 9 -2.38 11.34 -12.98
CA GLY A 9 -1.71 10.10 -12.57
C GLY A 9 -2.70 8.98 -12.20
N SER A 10 -2.19 7.87 -11.69
CA SER A 10 -3.03 6.75 -11.24
C SER A 10 -3.91 7.09 -10.02
N ASP A 11 -3.53 8.11 -9.26
CA ASP A 11 -4.17 8.45 -7.98
C ASP A 11 -4.35 9.95 -7.74
N THR A 12 -3.57 10.81 -8.41
CA THR A 12 -3.64 12.27 -8.22
C THR A 12 -3.83 12.99 -9.54
N LEU A 13 -4.63 14.05 -9.52
CA LEU A 13 -4.79 15.00 -10.61
C LEU A 13 -4.13 16.32 -10.18
N LYS A 14 -3.25 16.85 -11.03
CA LYS A 14 -2.62 18.17 -10.88
C LYS A 14 -2.93 18.99 -12.11
N ALA A 15 -3.19 20.27 -11.89
CA ALA A 15 -3.49 21.19 -12.98
C ALA A 15 -2.77 22.52 -12.76
N VAL A 16 -2.34 23.10 -13.87
CA VAL A 16 -1.73 24.42 -13.93
C VAL A 16 -2.36 25.23 -15.04
N LEU A 17 -2.34 26.53 -14.86
CA LEU A 17 -2.87 27.48 -15.82
C LEU A 17 -1.80 28.52 -16.15
N PHE A 18 -1.50 28.67 -17.43
CA PHE A 18 -0.61 29.69 -17.97
C PHE A 18 -1.41 30.83 -18.57
N HIS A 19 -1.16 32.03 -18.06
CA HIS A 19 -1.71 33.27 -18.58
C HIS A 19 -0.96 33.69 -19.85
N ALA A 20 -1.56 34.61 -20.61
CA ALA A 20 -0.98 35.11 -21.86
C ALA A 20 0.34 35.88 -21.65
N ASP A 21 0.57 36.44 -20.45
CA ASP A 21 1.79 37.13 -20.06
C ASP A 21 2.94 36.18 -19.66
N GLY A 22 2.69 34.87 -19.67
CA GLY A 22 3.67 33.85 -19.30
C GLY A 22 3.75 33.53 -17.80
N SER A 23 2.99 34.24 -16.96
CA SER A 23 2.77 33.83 -15.57
C SER A 23 1.92 32.57 -15.51
N TRP A 24 2.03 31.82 -14.41
CA TRP A 24 1.24 30.62 -14.21
C TRP A 24 0.81 30.45 -12.77
N GLN A 25 -0.29 29.73 -12.57
CA GLN A 25 -0.82 29.36 -11.26
C GLN A 25 -1.12 27.86 -11.20
N ARG A 26 -1.01 27.27 -10.01
CA ARG A 26 -1.38 25.87 -9.73
C ARG A 26 -2.75 25.78 -9.07
N PHE A 27 -3.44 24.69 -9.36
CA PHE A 27 -4.65 24.29 -8.67
C PHE A 27 -4.31 23.28 -7.56
N PRO A 28 -5.14 23.18 -6.50
CA PRO A 28 -4.95 22.18 -5.47
C PRO A 28 -4.86 20.76 -6.05
N ILE A 29 -3.89 19.97 -5.59
CA ILE A 29 -3.75 18.56 -6.00
C ILE A 29 -4.93 17.76 -5.45
N ARG A 30 -5.63 17.03 -6.32
CA ARG A 30 -6.83 16.24 -5.96
C ARG A 30 -6.57 14.75 -6.07
N ARG A 31 -7.19 13.96 -5.19
CA ARG A 31 -7.22 12.50 -5.30
C ARG A 31 -8.25 12.04 -6.33
N VAL A 32 -7.80 11.19 -7.25
CA VAL A 32 -8.60 10.64 -8.35
C VAL A 32 -9.62 9.62 -7.83
N HIS A 33 -9.24 8.79 -6.83
CA HIS A 33 -10.07 7.70 -6.28
C HIS A 33 -10.69 6.83 -7.40
N ALA A 34 -9.89 6.44 -8.38
CA ALA A 34 -10.30 5.66 -9.56
C ALA A 34 -11.45 6.29 -10.40
N ARG A 35 -11.70 7.61 -10.29
CA ARG A 35 -12.72 8.34 -11.04
C ARG A 35 -12.11 9.48 -11.88
N PRO A 36 -11.24 9.19 -12.86
CA PRO A 36 -10.52 10.22 -13.62
C PRO A 36 -11.45 11.15 -14.38
N LEU A 37 -12.53 10.64 -14.99
CA LEU A 37 -13.50 11.46 -15.73
C LEU A 37 -14.23 12.45 -14.82
N SER A 38 -14.77 11.99 -13.69
CA SER A 38 -15.47 12.85 -12.72
C SER A 38 -14.55 13.92 -12.14
N ARG A 39 -13.29 13.58 -11.88
CA ARG A 39 -12.32 14.54 -11.32
C ARG A 39 -11.83 15.56 -12.34
N ALA A 40 -11.69 15.17 -13.61
CA ALA A 40 -11.46 16.13 -14.68
C ALA A 40 -12.65 17.08 -14.87
N LYS A 41 -13.88 16.56 -14.78
CA LYS A 41 -15.09 17.38 -14.84
C LYS A 41 -15.11 18.45 -13.74
N GLU A 42 -14.90 18.04 -12.49
CA GLU A 42 -14.84 18.97 -11.35
C GLU A 42 -13.75 20.05 -11.52
N LEU A 43 -12.59 19.68 -12.09
CA LEU A 43 -11.54 20.64 -12.42
C LEU A 43 -12.02 21.63 -13.49
N PHE A 44 -12.70 21.16 -14.53
CA PHE A 44 -13.17 22.02 -15.62
C PHE A 44 -14.30 22.97 -15.16
N GLU A 45 -15.17 22.52 -14.24
CA GLU A 45 -16.16 23.36 -13.58
C GLU A 45 -15.48 24.48 -12.75
N GLU A 46 -14.43 24.13 -12.00
CA GLU A 46 -13.62 25.11 -11.26
C GLU A 46 -12.94 26.11 -12.21
N LEU A 47 -12.30 25.61 -13.28
CA LEU A 47 -11.68 26.46 -14.30
C LEU A 47 -12.69 27.42 -14.91
N LEU A 48 -13.87 26.93 -15.31
CA LEU A 48 -14.95 27.73 -15.90
C LEU A 48 -15.43 28.82 -14.92
N SER A 49 -15.45 28.54 -13.61
CA SER A 49 -15.81 29.56 -12.61
C SER A 49 -14.71 30.60 -12.37
N SER A 50 -13.45 30.24 -12.62
CA SER A 50 -12.27 31.07 -12.33
C SER A 50 -11.81 31.94 -13.51
N LEU A 51 -12.24 31.60 -14.73
CA LEU A 51 -11.82 32.25 -15.97
C LEU A 51 -12.94 33.09 -16.56
N SER A 52 -12.56 34.22 -17.16
CA SER A 52 -13.47 35.06 -17.94
C SER A 52 -13.71 34.53 -19.36
N GLU A 53 -12.81 33.67 -19.86
CA GLU A 53 -12.89 33.05 -21.17
C GLU A 53 -13.30 31.58 -21.02
N GLU A 54 -14.19 31.11 -21.89
CA GLU A 54 -14.64 29.70 -21.91
C GLU A 54 -13.73 28.81 -22.76
N GLU A 55 -12.94 29.39 -23.66
CA GLU A 55 -11.99 28.69 -24.52
C GLU A 55 -10.58 28.68 -23.92
N VAL A 56 -10.01 27.48 -23.80
CA VAL A 56 -8.64 27.27 -23.32
C VAL A 56 -7.86 26.38 -24.29
N VAL A 57 -6.53 26.50 -24.30
CA VAL A 57 -5.67 25.55 -25.00
C VAL A 57 -5.23 24.47 -24.00
N LEU A 58 -5.74 23.25 -24.19
CA LEU A 58 -5.60 22.16 -23.22
C LEU A 58 -4.48 21.18 -23.59
N GLY A 59 -3.67 20.82 -22.61
CA GLY A 59 -2.72 19.71 -22.67
C GLY A 59 -2.98 18.73 -21.54
N ILE A 60 -3.08 17.44 -21.85
CA ILE A 60 -3.30 16.37 -20.88
C ILE A 60 -2.15 15.36 -20.96
N THR A 61 -1.62 14.98 -19.80
CA THR A 61 -0.62 13.90 -19.66
C THR A 61 -0.98 12.97 -18.49
N GLY A 62 -0.11 11.98 -18.24
CA GLY A 62 -0.23 11.03 -17.15
C GLY A 62 -1.08 9.80 -17.49
N SER A 63 -0.91 8.74 -16.69
CA SER A 63 -1.51 7.42 -16.96
C SER A 63 -3.05 7.39 -16.96
N GLY A 64 -3.69 8.29 -16.21
CA GLY A 64 -5.14 8.47 -16.15
C GLY A 64 -5.67 9.47 -17.18
N GLY A 65 -4.79 10.20 -17.86
CA GLY A 65 -5.13 11.22 -18.84
C GLY A 65 -5.79 10.65 -20.10
N ALA A 66 -5.43 9.42 -20.49
CA ALA A 66 -5.93 8.78 -21.71
C ALA A 66 -7.46 8.61 -21.75
N ALA A 67 -8.09 8.32 -20.61
CA ALA A 67 -9.55 8.21 -20.55
C ALA A 67 -10.23 9.56 -20.78
N VAL A 68 -9.68 10.62 -20.19
CA VAL A 68 -10.19 11.99 -20.31
C VAL A 68 -9.97 12.52 -21.72
N ALA A 69 -8.75 12.38 -22.25
CA ALA A 69 -8.42 12.81 -23.61
C ALA A 69 -9.30 12.13 -24.67
N ARG A 70 -9.55 10.82 -24.52
CA ARG A 70 -10.49 10.08 -25.40
C ARG A 70 -11.92 10.61 -25.31
N ALA A 71 -12.42 10.91 -24.10
CA ALA A 71 -13.76 11.46 -23.93
C ALA A 71 -13.92 12.86 -24.56
N LEU A 72 -12.83 13.64 -24.60
CA LEU A 72 -12.78 14.97 -25.19
C LEU A 72 -12.39 14.97 -26.68
N GLY A 73 -11.96 13.84 -27.24
CA GLY A 73 -11.49 13.76 -28.62
C GLY A 73 -10.16 14.46 -28.88
N ILE A 74 -9.28 14.57 -27.88
CA ILE A 74 -7.95 15.20 -28.00
C ILE A 74 -6.82 14.17 -27.83
N GLU A 75 -5.63 14.51 -28.29
CA GLU A 75 -4.44 13.68 -28.10
C GLU A 75 -3.80 13.90 -26.71
N VAL A 76 -3.31 12.81 -26.11
CA VAL A 76 -2.53 12.86 -24.87
C VAL A 76 -1.11 13.27 -25.20
N THR A 77 -0.56 14.22 -24.46
CA THR A 77 0.88 14.52 -24.48
C THR A 77 1.62 13.43 -23.71
N ASP A 78 2.56 12.76 -24.38
CA ASP A 78 3.43 11.79 -23.74
C ASP A 78 4.17 12.42 -22.55
N GLU A 79 4.16 11.73 -21.41
CA GLU A 79 4.72 12.23 -20.16
C GLU A 79 6.23 12.58 -20.27
N PRO A 80 7.09 11.77 -20.93
CA PRO A 80 8.48 12.15 -21.19
C PRO A 80 8.62 13.46 -21.96
N VAL A 81 7.73 13.70 -22.92
CA VAL A 81 7.73 14.92 -23.75
C VAL A 81 7.33 16.12 -22.90
N ALA A 82 6.27 15.98 -22.10
CA ALA A 82 5.84 17.01 -21.16
C ALA A 82 6.97 17.35 -20.17
N LEU A 83 7.56 16.35 -19.50
CA LEU A 83 8.64 16.57 -18.54
C LEU A 83 9.87 17.22 -19.21
N THR A 84 10.25 16.79 -20.42
CA THR A 84 11.35 17.38 -21.17
C THR A 84 11.10 18.86 -21.48
N ALA A 85 9.89 19.23 -21.87
CA ALA A 85 9.51 20.63 -22.12
C ALA A 85 9.58 21.46 -20.84
N ALA A 86 9.10 20.93 -19.72
CA ALA A 86 9.17 21.60 -18.41
C ALA A 86 10.61 21.77 -17.92
N VAL A 87 11.44 20.73 -17.99
CA VAL A 87 12.86 20.78 -17.60
C VAL A 87 13.61 21.82 -18.43
N ASN A 88 13.45 21.82 -19.76
CA ASN A 88 14.08 22.84 -20.62
C ASN A 88 13.71 24.27 -20.24
N ARG A 89 12.47 24.50 -19.78
CA ARG A 89 11.98 25.85 -19.45
C ARG A 89 12.37 26.30 -18.05
N PHE A 90 12.27 25.40 -17.07
CA PHE A 90 12.29 25.75 -15.65
C PHE A 90 13.54 25.26 -14.91
N LEU A 91 14.22 24.23 -15.44
CA LEU A 91 15.40 23.59 -14.85
C LEU A 91 16.48 23.31 -15.91
N PRO A 92 16.90 24.32 -16.71
CA PRO A 92 17.79 24.11 -17.86
C PRO A 92 19.19 23.60 -17.49
N GLU A 93 19.56 23.61 -16.20
CA GLU A 93 20.78 23.05 -15.64
C GLU A 93 20.71 21.54 -15.36
N VAL A 94 19.51 20.99 -15.14
CA VAL A 94 19.30 19.61 -14.70
C VAL A 94 19.66 18.63 -15.81
N ARG A 95 20.50 17.63 -15.47
CA ARG A 95 20.88 16.54 -16.38
C ARG A 95 20.26 15.20 -16.00
N THR A 96 19.83 15.05 -14.74
CA THR A 96 19.14 13.85 -14.26
C THR A 96 17.85 14.25 -13.54
N LEU A 97 16.72 13.74 -13.99
CA LEU A 97 15.43 13.91 -13.32
C LEU A 97 14.98 12.57 -12.74
N VAL A 98 14.85 12.54 -11.42
CA VAL A 98 14.24 11.43 -10.67
C VAL A 98 12.81 11.82 -10.34
N GLU A 99 11.84 10.99 -10.70
CA GLU A 99 10.45 11.17 -10.28
C GLU A 99 10.04 10.00 -9.39
N MET A 100 9.51 10.30 -8.20
CA MET A 100 8.82 9.30 -7.39
C MET A 100 7.40 9.76 -7.08
N GLY A 101 6.45 9.08 -7.72
CA GLY A 101 5.03 9.24 -7.50
C GLY A 101 4.50 8.28 -6.44
N ARG A 102 3.17 8.13 -6.40
CA ARG A 102 2.52 7.20 -5.48
C ARG A 102 2.80 5.73 -5.81
N GLU A 103 2.79 5.38 -7.10
CA GLU A 103 2.87 3.99 -7.60
C GLU A 103 3.90 3.82 -8.72
N CYS A 104 4.68 4.87 -9.03
CA CYS A 104 5.68 4.86 -10.08
C CYS A 104 6.96 5.55 -9.62
N GLN A 105 8.07 5.09 -10.18
CA GLN A 105 9.38 5.71 -10.05
C GLN A 105 9.98 5.80 -11.44
N LYS A 106 10.55 6.94 -11.81
CA LYS A 106 11.09 7.18 -13.13
C LYS A 106 12.46 7.84 -13.06
N LEU A 107 13.25 7.62 -14.09
CA LEU A 107 14.54 8.26 -14.32
C LEU A 107 14.59 8.77 -15.75
N LEU A 108 14.88 10.06 -15.91
CA LEU A 108 15.13 10.68 -17.21
C LEU A 108 16.53 11.29 -17.19
N LEU A 109 17.33 10.98 -18.22
CA LEU A 109 18.65 11.55 -18.43
C LEU A 109 18.63 12.49 -19.63
N PHE A 110 19.29 13.63 -19.46
CA PHE A 110 19.31 14.68 -20.48
C PHE A 110 20.74 14.94 -20.95
N GLU A 111 20.90 15.23 -22.23
CA GLU A 111 22.10 15.75 -22.84
C GLU A 111 21.87 17.13 -23.43
N ARG A 112 22.92 17.96 -23.50
CA ARG A 112 22.82 19.24 -24.18
C ARG A 112 23.09 19.03 -25.66
N ASP A 113 22.13 19.40 -26.49
CA ASP A 113 22.34 19.49 -27.93
C ASP A 113 23.34 20.62 -28.24
N GLU A 114 24.45 20.27 -28.90
CA GLU A 114 25.55 21.21 -29.16
C GLU A 114 25.16 22.39 -30.06
N ARG A 115 24.13 22.23 -30.90
CA ARG A 115 23.69 23.26 -31.84
C ARG A 115 22.71 24.25 -31.24
N THR A 116 21.76 23.77 -30.46
CA THR A 116 20.64 24.55 -29.93
C THR A 116 20.83 24.93 -28.46
N GLY A 117 21.75 24.27 -27.75
CA GLY A 117 21.96 24.41 -26.31
C GLY A 117 20.83 23.83 -25.45
N ARG A 118 19.80 23.26 -26.08
CA ARG A 118 18.62 22.69 -25.41
C ARG A 118 18.93 21.31 -24.85
N LEU A 119 18.19 20.92 -23.82
CA LEU A 119 18.25 19.59 -23.25
C LEU A 119 17.43 18.63 -24.13
N VAL A 120 18.06 17.55 -24.58
CA VAL A 120 17.45 16.43 -25.28
C VAL A 120 17.47 15.21 -24.37
N LEU A 121 16.39 14.42 -24.40
CA LEU A 121 16.30 13.19 -23.61
C LEU A 121 17.24 12.14 -24.22
N SER A 122 18.26 11.71 -23.47
CA SER A 122 19.25 10.73 -23.93
C SER A 122 18.91 9.30 -23.51
N ASP A 123 18.31 9.13 -22.33
CA ASP A 123 17.85 7.83 -21.83
C ASP A 123 16.66 8.02 -20.88
N ILE A 124 15.84 6.98 -20.77
CA ILE A 124 14.66 6.97 -19.92
C ILE A 124 14.38 5.58 -19.34
N ASP A 125 13.99 5.56 -18.07
CA ASP A 125 13.35 4.43 -17.42
C ASP A 125 12.04 4.91 -16.80
N LEU A 126 10.92 4.44 -17.35
CA LEU A 126 9.59 4.78 -16.84
C LEU A 126 9.18 3.94 -15.63
N GLY A 127 10.01 2.96 -15.25
CA GLY A 127 9.70 1.96 -14.23
C GLY A 127 8.52 1.06 -14.62
N ASP A 128 8.37 -0.04 -13.87
CA ASP A 128 7.14 -0.83 -13.90
C ASP A 128 6.11 -0.20 -12.95
N ARG A 129 4.81 -0.49 -13.16
CA ARG A 129 3.73 -0.13 -12.22
C ARG A 129 3.80 -0.98 -10.95
N CYS A 130 4.83 -0.78 -10.14
CA CYS A 130 5.05 -1.52 -8.92
C CYS A 130 4.81 -0.61 -7.72
N ALA A 131 3.86 -0.97 -6.84
CA ALA A 131 3.67 -0.29 -5.56
C ALA A 131 4.91 -0.37 -4.65
N ALA A 132 5.84 -1.29 -4.94
CA ALA A 132 7.12 -1.38 -4.26
C ALA A 132 8.04 -0.24 -4.70
N GLY A 133 8.05 0.86 -3.95
CA GLY A 133 8.98 1.98 -4.14
C GLY A 133 8.33 3.36 -4.17
N GLY A 134 7.01 3.44 -4.29
CA GLY A 134 6.29 4.72 -4.34
C GLY A 134 5.71 5.19 -3.00
N GLY A 135 5.07 6.36 -3.03
CA GLY A 135 4.40 6.96 -1.87
C GLY A 135 3.31 6.09 -1.24
N ALA A 136 2.64 5.21 -2.01
CA ALA A 136 1.65 4.28 -1.44
C ALA A 136 2.27 3.32 -0.41
N PHE A 137 3.52 2.89 -0.63
CA PHE A 137 4.21 2.02 0.31
C PHE A 137 4.59 2.77 1.59
N LEU A 138 5.02 4.04 1.47
CA LEU A 138 5.28 4.90 2.63
C LEU A 138 4.02 5.11 3.48
N GLU A 139 2.89 5.44 2.87
CA GLU A 139 1.61 5.59 3.58
C GLU A 139 1.19 4.28 4.27
N HIS A 140 1.29 3.16 3.55
CA HIS A 140 0.95 1.85 4.09
C HIS A 140 1.83 1.49 5.30
N MET A 141 3.14 1.75 5.21
CA MET A 141 4.07 1.50 6.31
C MET A 141 3.87 2.46 7.48
N ALA A 142 3.59 3.74 7.23
CA ALA A 142 3.27 4.70 8.29
C ALA A 142 2.05 4.22 9.09
N ALA A 143 0.96 3.86 8.41
CA ALA A 143 -0.23 3.33 9.07
C ALA A 143 0.04 2.01 9.81
N ARG A 144 0.75 1.07 9.17
CA ARG A 144 1.03 -0.25 9.75
C ARG A 144 1.94 -0.20 10.98
N LEU A 145 2.90 0.72 11.02
CA LEU A 145 3.82 0.91 12.14
C LEU A 145 3.30 1.95 13.15
N ASN A 146 2.03 2.34 13.01
CA ASN A 146 1.33 3.26 13.91
C ASN A 146 2.01 4.63 14.04
N PHE A 147 2.44 5.19 12.91
CA PHE A 147 2.76 6.61 12.77
C PHE A 147 1.47 7.32 12.36
N GLY A 148 1.08 8.36 13.11
CA GLY A 148 -0.21 9.02 12.90
C GLY A 148 -0.42 9.57 11.48
N ASN A 149 0.67 9.91 10.78
CA ASN A 149 0.67 10.32 9.37
C ASN A 149 2.06 10.12 8.73
N ILE A 150 2.14 10.37 7.42
CA ILE A 150 3.38 10.21 6.64
C ILE A 150 4.45 11.24 7.05
N GLU A 151 4.04 12.42 7.53
CA GLU A 151 4.94 13.48 7.99
C GLU A 151 5.66 13.05 9.27
N ALA A 152 4.93 12.52 10.26
CA ALA A 152 5.50 11.98 11.49
C ALA A 152 6.42 10.79 11.21
N PHE A 153 6.08 9.96 10.22
CA PHE A 153 6.92 8.86 9.78
C PHE A 153 8.26 9.35 9.20
N ALA A 154 8.23 10.38 8.35
CA ALA A 154 9.41 11.02 7.79
C ALA A 154 10.28 11.69 8.86
N GLN A 155 9.67 12.48 9.75
CA GLN A 155 10.39 13.19 10.81
C GLN A 155 11.09 12.24 11.77
N THR A 156 10.43 11.14 12.13
CA THR A 156 11.05 10.09 12.93
C THR A 156 12.27 9.49 12.21
N ALA A 157 12.13 9.16 10.93
CA ALA A 157 13.20 8.58 10.15
C ALA A 157 14.43 9.51 10.04
N LEU A 158 14.23 10.82 9.96
CA LEU A 158 15.31 11.81 9.90
C LEU A 158 16.18 11.85 11.17
N GLN A 159 15.60 11.59 12.33
CA GLN A 159 16.29 11.64 13.62
C GLN A 159 17.13 10.39 13.91
N VAL A 160 17.02 9.36 13.07
CA VAL A 160 17.74 8.10 13.26
C VAL A 160 19.09 8.13 12.55
N GLU A 161 20.16 7.93 13.33
CA GLU A 161 21.52 7.83 12.80
C GLU A 161 21.80 6.49 12.11
N LYS A 162 21.25 5.40 12.66
CA LYS A 162 21.50 4.03 12.19
C LYS A 162 20.19 3.35 11.79
N PRO A 163 19.80 3.43 10.50
CA PRO A 163 18.64 2.70 9.97
C PRO A 163 18.71 1.19 10.25
N ALA A 164 17.56 0.52 10.26
CA ALA A 164 17.52 -0.93 10.24
C ALA A 164 17.89 -1.45 8.83
N SER A 165 18.64 -2.55 8.77
CA SER A 165 19.02 -3.16 7.49
C SER A 165 17.85 -3.92 6.90
N LEU A 166 17.30 -3.39 5.80
CA LEU A 166 16.27 -4.02 4.97
C LEU A 166 16.88 -4.32 3.59
N SER A 167 16.40 -5.39 2.94
CA SER A 167 16.95 -5.87 1.67
C SER A 167 16.76 -4.91 0.49
N GLY A 168 15.76 -4.03 0.53
CA GLY A 168 15.49 -3.06 -0.56
C GLY A 168 15.01 -3.73 -1.86
N ARG A 169 14.41 -4.93 -1.77
CA ARG A 169 13.83 -5.65 -2.92
C ARG A 169 12.39 -5.16 -3.15
N CYS A 170 11.42 -6.06 -3.33
CA CYS A 170 10.02 -5.65 -3.44
C CYS A 170 9.40 -5.38 -2.05
N SER A 171 8.27 -4.68 -2.03
CA SER A 171 7.52 -4.34 -0.82
C SER A 171 7.17 -5.57 0.02
N VAL A 172 6.91 -6.72 -0.61
CA VAL A 172 6.62 -7.97 0.10
C VAL A 172 7.83 -8.46 0.88
N PHE A 173 9.02 -8.48 0.28
CA PHE A 173 10.25 -8.85 0.98
C PHE A 173 10.60 -7.84 2.08
N THR A 174 10.43 -6.54 1.81
CA THR A 174 10.63 -5.50 2.82
C THR A 174 9.69 -5.71 4.00
N GLU A 175 8.43 -6.04 3.76
CA GLU A 175 7.49 -6.37 4.83
C GLU A 175 7.91 -7.63 5.60
N SER A 176 8.41 -8.69 4.95
CA SER A 176 8.96 -9.86 5.62
C SER A 176 10.18 -9.53 6.47
N ASP A 177 11.09 -8.69 5.97
CA ASP A 177 12.26 -8.21 6.71
C ASP A 177 11.82 -7.44 7.97
N ILE A 178 10.77 -6.61 7.88
CA ILE A 178 10.19 -5.89 9.02
C ILE A 178 9.68 -6.87 10.08
N VAL A 179 8.99 -7.94 9.70
CA VAL A 179 8.54 -8.97 10.65
C VAL A 179 9.72 -9.59 11.40
N HIS A 180 10.79 -9.94 10.68
CA HIS A 180 12.00 -10.49 11.29
C HIS A 180 12.66 -9.49 12.27
N LEU A 181 12.70 -8.21 11.89
CA LEU A 181 13.23 -7.15 12.76
C LEU A 181 12.37 -6.97 14.01
N TYR A 182 11.06 -7.09 13.90
CA TYR A 182 10.15 -7.09 15.05
C TYR A 182 10.39 -8.26 16.00
N GLN A 183 10.59 -9.47 15.46
CA GLN A 183 10.93 -10.64 16.27
C GLN A 183 12.23 -10.47 17.06
N LYS A 184 13.14 -9.64 16.55
CA LYS A 184 14.40 -9.28 17.22
C LYS A 184 14.26 -8.10 18.19
N GLY A 185 13.07 -7.53 18.35
CA GLY A 185 12.86 -6.35 19.19
C GLY A 185 13.47 -5.06 18.63
N THR A 186 13.61 -4.96 17.29
CA THR A 186 14.15 -3.75 16.66
C THR A 186 13.19 -2.57 16.88
N PRO A 187 13.67 -1.41 17.37
CA PRO A 187 12.82 -0.23 17.55
C PRO A 187 12.15 0.22 16.24
N ARG A 188 10.88 0.60 16.32
CA ARG A 188 10.07 1.00 15.15
C ARG A 188 10.67 2.21 14.43
N GLU A 189 11.34 3.11 15.16
CA GLU A 189 12.00 4.30 14.62
C GLU A 189 13.15 3.90 13.67
N ARG A 190 13.93 2.88 14.06
CA ARG A 190 14.98 2.32 13.20
C ARG A 190 14.40 1.63 11.97
N ILE A 191 13.29 0.92 12.14
CA ILE A 191 12.57 0.30 11.03
C ILE A 191 12.06 1.38 10.05
N ALA A 192 11.50 2.48 10.56
CA ALA A 192 11.04 3.61 9.77
C ALA A 192 12.15 4.19 8.89
N ALA A 193 13.32 4.47 9.47
CA ALA A 193 14.49 4.92 8.71
C ALA A 193 14.96 3.87 7.69
N GLY A 194 14.97 2.59 8.08
CA GLY A 194 15.31 1.48 7.19
C GLY A 194 14.40 1.41 5.97
N ILE A 195 13.09 1.66 6.13
CA ILE A 195 12.11 1.64 5.04
C ILE A 195 12.39 2.75 4.02
N HIS A 196 12.63 3.97 4.48
CA HIS A 196 12.96 5.09 3.59
C HIS A 196 14.24 4.80 2.80
N GLN A 197 15.27 4.30 3.48
CA GLN A 197 16.52 3.89 2.84
C GLN A 197 16.31 2.75 1.83
N ALA A 198 15.52 1.74 2.19
CA ALA A 198 15.23 0.60 1.33
C ALA A 198 14.51 0.99 0.04
N ILE A 199 13.62 1.99 0.08
CA ILE A 199 12.94 2.53 -1.11
C ILE A 199 13.94 3.22 -2.04
N CYS A 200 14.84 4.05 -1.49
CA CYS A 200 15.86 4.75 -2.27
C CYS A 200 16.85 3.77 -2.91
N ARG A 201 17.28 2.75 -2.15
CA ARG A 201 18.12 1.68 -2.66
C ARG A 201 17.43 0.86 -3.73
N ASN A 202 16.13 0.61 -3.58
CA ASN A 202 15.34 -0.08 -4.59
C ASN A 202 15.30 0.70 -5.91
N PHE A 203 15.10 2.02 -5.84
CA PHE A 203 15.17 2.90 -6.99
C PHE A 203 16.52 2.79 -7.70
N CYS A 204 17.62 2.88 -6.95
CA CYS A 204 18.96 2.77 -7.50
C CYS A 204 19.17 1.41 -8.19
N ASN A 205 18.74 0.31 -7.57
CA ASN A 205 18.93 -1.03 -8.11
C ASN A 205 18.03 -1.37 -9.30
N ARG A 206 16.78 -0.86 -9.34
CA ARG A 206 15.78 -1.27 -10.34
C ARG A 206 15.57 -0.29 -11.46
N VAL A 207 15.59 1.01 -11.16
CA VAL A 207 15.27 2.08 -12.11
C VAL A 207 16.56 2.70 -12.64
N ALA A 208 17.45 3.15 -11.74
CA ALA A 208 18.74 3.66 -12.17
C ALA A 208 19.65 2.56 -12.74
N ARG A 209 19.64 1.37 -12.11
CA ARG A 209 20.45 0.21 -12.50
C ARG A 209 21.93 0.59 -12.62
N SER A 210 22.52 0.35 -13.79
CA SER A 210 23.91 0.68 -14.11
C SER A 210 24.05 2.01 -14.86
N ARG A 211 22.98 2.82 -14.98
CA ARG A 211 23.05 4.11 -15.65
C ARG A 211 23.88 5.09 -14.84
N GLU A 212 24.67 5.89 -15.55
CA GLU A 212 25.43 6.96 -14.94
C GLU A 212 24.49 8.11 -14.53
N ILE A 213 24.54 8.49 -13.26
CA ILE A 213 23.78 9.64 -12.75
C ILE A 213 24.55 10.91 -13.11
N LEU A 214 24.03 11.66 -14.08
CA LEU A 214 24.63 12.91 -14.51
C LEU A 214 24.44 14.00 -13.44
N PRO A 215 25.40 14.92 -13.28
CA PRO A 215 25.36 15.99 -12.26
C PRO A 215 24.20 16.97 -12.47
N GLU A 216 23.84 17.72 -11.43
CA GLU A 216 22.59 18.49 -11.36
C GLU A 216 21.35 17.58 -11.44
N VAL A 217 21.09 16.90 -10.32
CA VAL A 217 19.98 15.97 -10.17
C VAL A 217 18.78 16.69 -9.55
N ALA A 218 17.61 16.59 -10.20
CA ALA A 218 16.34 17.03 -9.62
C ALA A 218 15.48 15.84 -9.20
N PHE A 219 14.81 15.99 -8.05
CA PHE A 219 13.87 15.03 -7.50
C PHE A 219 12.46 15.63 -7.44
N ILE A 220 11.54 15.00 -8.17
CA ILE A 220 10.16 15.47 -8.37
C ILE A 220 9.12 14.40 -8.02
N GLY A 221 7.84 14.77 -8.12
CA GLY A 221 6.70 13.93 -7.75
C GLY A 221 6.35 14.04 -6.27
N GLY A 222 5.21 13.46 -5.86
CA GLY A 222 4.69 13.65 -4.50
C GLY A 222 5.63 13.17 -3.38
N VAL A 223 6.46 12.16 -3.64
CA VAL A 223 7.41 11.63 -2.65
C VAL A 223 8.57 12.59 -2.39
N SER A 224 8.86 13.51 -3.32
CA SER A 224 9.88 14.56 -3.11
C SER A 224 9.58 15.49 -1.93
N GLN A 225 8.32 15.55 -1.49
CA GLN A 225 7.89 16.34 -0.33
C GLN A 225 8.24 15.66 1.00
N ASN A 226 8.65 14.39 0.99
CA ASN A 226 9.10 13.68 2.18
C ASN A 226 10.60 13.98 2.42
N PRO A 227 10.97 14.72 3.48
CA PRO A 227 12.35 15.13 3.68
C PRO A 227 13.31 13.97 4.02
N ALA A 228 12.80 12.87 4.59
CA ALA A 228 13.59 11.66 4.78
C ALA A 228 13.94 11.01 3.43
N MET A 229 12.99 10.97 2.49
CA MET A 229 13.26 10.48 1.13
C MET A 229 14.28 11.34 0.40
N VAL A 230 14.21 12.67 0.53
CA VAL A 230 15.23 13.58 -0.05
C VAL A 230 16.63 13.27 0.50
N ARG A 231 16.75 13.11 1.83
CA ARG A 231 18.02 12.75 2.48
C ARG A 231 18.55 11.41 1.99
N PHE A 232 17.76 10.35 2.10
CA PHE A 232 18.21 8.99 1.77
C PHE A 232 18.44 8.81 0.28
N LEU A 233 17.66 9.45 -0.59
CA LEU A 233 17.89 9.39 -2.04
C LEU A 233 19.21 10.07 -2.42
N ARG A 234 19.50 11.24 -1.82
CA ARG A 234 20.78 11.92 -2.02
C ARG A 234 21.96 11.05 -1.58
N GLU A 235 21.84 10.39 -0.42
CA GLU A 235 22.86 9.47 0.11
C GLU A 235 23.06 8.24 -0.79
N GLU A 236 21.97 7.58 -1.23
CA GLU A 236 22.05 6.38 -2.08
C GLU A 236 22.51 6.68 -3.51
N LEU A 237 22.20 7.87 -4.05
CA LEU A 237 22.73 8.33 -5.34
C LEU A 237 24.19 8.80 -5.25
N GLY A 238 24.71 9.04 -4.04
CA GLY A 238 26.08 9.55 -3.84
C GLY A 238 26.31 10.97 -4.36
N VAL A 239 25.25 11.78 -4.44
CA VAL A 239 25.33 13.16 -4.98
C VAL A 239 25.44 14.20 -3.87
N GLU A 240 26.22 15.26 -4.10
CA GLU A 240 26.39 16.33 -3.12
C GLU A 240 25.10 17.15 -2.94
N ARG A 241 24.42 17.44 -4.07
CA ARG A 241 23.22 18.27 -4.12
C ARG A 241 22.10 17.55 -4.87
N LEU A 242 20.92 17.54 -4.27
CA LEU A 242 19.68 17.05 -4.88
C LEU A 242 18.67 18.21 -4.90
N LEU A 243 18.25 18.62 -6.09
CA LEU A 243 17.33 19.75 -6.28
C LEU A 243 15.90 19.29 -6.09
N VAL A 244 15.14 19.94 -5.22
CA VAL A 244 13.69 19.73 -5.10
C VAL A 244 13.00 21.06 -5.41
N PRO A 245 12.51 21.28 -6.65
CA PRO A 245 11.88 22.54 -7.00
C PRO A 245 10.53 22.72 -6.28
N GLU A 246 10.12 23.97 -6.05
CA GLU A 246 8.84 24.28 -5.39
C GLU A 246 7.60 23.77 -6.16
N TYR A 247 7.77 23.58 -7.47
CA TYR A 247 6.77 23.03 -8.40
C TYR A 247 7.05 21.55 -8.76
N ALA A 248 7.77 20.83 -7.89
CA ALA A 248 8.12 19.41 -8.08
C ALA A 248 6.90 18.50 -8.32
N CYS A 249 5.73 18.83 -7.77
CA CYS A 249 4.53 18.03 -7.94
C CYS A 249 3.78 18.33 -9.25
N GLU A 250 4.01 19.51 -9.83
CA GLU A 250 3.29 20.06 -10.97
C GLU A 250 4.10 20.02 -12.27
N LEU A 251 5.37 19.57 -12.24
CA LEU A 251 6.26 19.61 -13.41
C LEU A 251 5.66 18.94 -14.66
N GLY A 252 4.98 17.81 -14.50
CA GLY A 252 4.26 17.14 -15.61
C GLY A 252 3.12 17.98 -16.19
N ALA A 253 2.32 18.62 -15.34
CA ALA A 253 1.25 19.52 -15.75
C ALA A 253 1.81 20.79 -16.43
N LEU A 254 2.90 21.36 -15.91
CA LEU A 254 3.61 22.48 -16.54
C LEU A 254 4.07 22.10 -17.95
N GLY A 255 4.65 20.91 -18.09
CA GLY A 255 5.05 20.35 -19.37
C GLY A 255 3.88 20.20 -20.36
N ALA A 256 2.78 19.62 -19.89
CA ALA A 256 1.57 19.44 -20.69
C ALA A 256 1.00 20.78 -21.17
N ALA A 257 1.00 21.81 -20.32
CA ALA A 257 0.56 23.15 -20.72
C ALA A 257 1.48 23.77 -21.79
N LEU A 258 2.79 23.57 -21.70
CA LEU A 258 3.76 24.06 -22.69
C LEU A 258 3.61 23.36 -24.05
N CYS A 259 3.23 22.09 -24.04
CA CYS A 259 2.96 21.29 -25.23
C CYS A 259 1.51 21.41 -25.75
N ALA A 260 0.64 22.14 -25.03
CA ALA A 260 -0.78 22.21 -25.35
C ALA A 260 -1.03 22.85 -26.73
N SER A 261 -1.83 22.15 -27.54
CA SER A 261 -2.13 22.52 -28.94
C SER A 261 -3.63 22.51 -29.27
N HIS A 262 -4.49 22.02 -28.38
CA HIS A 262 -5.91 21.79 -28.66
C HIS A 262 -6.78 22.87 -28.00
N PRO A 263 -7.46 23.74 -28.77
CA PRO A 263 -8.50 24.61 -28.24
C PRO A 263 -9.70 23.79 -27.76
N VAL A 264 -10.18 24.07 -26.56
CA VAL A 264 -11.31 23.38 -25.93
C VAL A 264 -12.22 24.41 -25.28
N ASN A 265 -13.51 24.35 -25.58
CA ASN A 265 -14.53 25.06 -24.80
C ASN A 265 -14.85 24.25 -23.53
N LEU A 266 -14.70 24.88 -22.37
CA LEU A 266 -14.86 24.21 -21.08
C LEU A 266 -16.28 23.68 -20.84
N ARG A 267 -17.34 24.36 -21.32
CA ARG A 267 -18.73 23.88 -21.17
C ARG A 267 -18.96 22.61 -21.98
N ASP A 268 -18.49 22.60 -23.23
CA ASP A 268 -18.61 21.43 -24.10
C ASP A 268 -17.83 20.24 -23.52
N ALA A 269 -16.63 20.50 -22.99
CA ALA A 269 -15.84 19.48 -22.32
C ALA A 269 -16.54 18.88 -21.09
N ILE A 270 -17.17 19.72 -20.26
CA ILE A 270 -17.96 19.27 -19.10
C ILE A 270 -19.12 18.37 -19.57
N SER A 271 -19.86 18.80 -20.60
CA SER A 271 -20.97 18.02 -21.16
C SER A 271 -20.53 16.67 -21.72
N LEU A 272 -19.42 16.64 -22.47
CA LEU A 272 -18.85 15.40 -23.01
C LEU A 272 -18.42 14.44 -21.90
N LEU A 273 -17.84 14.95 -20.81
CA LEU A 273 -17.46 14.12 -19.67
C LEU A 273 -18.69 13.54 -18.95
N ASP A 274 -19.76 14.32 -18.77
CA ASP A 274 -21.02 13.82 -18.18
C ASP A 274 -21.60 12.65 -18.97
N ASP A 275 -21.65 12.77 -20.31
CA ASP A 275 -22.14 11.71 -21.18
C ASP A 275 -21.33 10.42 -21.03
N HIS A 276 -20.01 10.52 -20.86
CA HIS A 276 -19.13 9.36 -20.69
C HIS A 276 -19.19 8.77 -19.28
N ILE A 277 -19.43 9.58 -18.25
CA ILE A 277 -19.54 9.11 -16.85
C ILE A 277 -20.77 8.22 -16.68
N VAL A 278 -21.88 8.52 -17.35
CA VAL A 278 -23.15 7.77 -17.22
C VAL A 278 -23.17 6.50 -18.08
N ARG A 279 -22.30 6.38 -19.10
CA ARG A 279 -22.27 5.20 -19.99
C ARG A 279 -21.66 3.98 -19.28
N PRO A 280 -22.41 2.86 -19.13
CA PRO A 280 -21.86 1.64 -18.55
C PRO A 280 -20.79 1.04 -19.48
N VAL A 281 -19.60 0.78 -18.94
CA VAL A 281 -18.53 0.08 -19.66
C VAL A 281 -18.93 -1.38 -19.85
N THR A 282 -18.84 -1.90 -21.07
CA THR A 282 -19.05 -3.33 -21.33
C THR A 282 -17.76 -4.10 -21.01
N TYR A 283 -17.87 -5.14 -20.19
CA TYR A 283 -16.74 -6.02 -19.84
C TYR A 283 -17.24 -7.45 -19.57
N ALA A 284 -16.33 -8.43 -19.69
CA ALA A 284 -16.62 -9.80 -19.31
C ALA A 284 -16.80 -9.89 -17.78
N SER A 285 -17.85 -10.57 -17.31
CA SER A 285 -18.13 -10.75 -15.88
C SER A 285 -17.84 -12.17 -15.42
N ALA A 286 -17.39 -12.31 -14.17
CA ALA A 286 -17.25 -13.59 -13.48
C ALA A 286 -18.56 -14.08 -12.83
N GLY A 287 -19.64 -13.29 -12.88
CA GLY A 287 -20.88 -13.57 -12.15
C GLY A 287 -20.81 -13.20 -10.66
N ALA A 288 -21.97 -13.04 -10.02
CA ALA A 288 -22.03 -12.63 -8.61
C ALA A 288 -21.39 -13.66 -7.67
N LEU A 289 -20.68 -13.18 -6.64
CA LEU A 289 -20.09 -14.04 -5.60
C LEU A 289 -21.19 -14.65 -4.72
N ARG A 290 -21.09 -15.96 -4.44
CA ARG A 290 -22.08 -16.72 -3.68
C ARG A 290 -21.42 -17.57 -2.62
N LEU A 291 -22.06 -17.67 -1.45
CA LEU A 291 -21.60 -18.46 -0.30
C LEU A 291 -22.31 -19.82 -0.17
N GLU A 292 -23.05 -20.26 -1.19
CA GLU A 292 -23.93 -21.45 -1.14
C GLU A 292 -23.22 -22.75 -0.71
N ARG A 293 -21.89 -22.83 -0.88
CA ARG A 293 -21.05 -23.99 -0.49
C ARG A 293 -20.11 -23.71 0.68
N SER A 294 -20.25 -22.56 1.34
CA SER A 294 -19.37 -22.11 2.42
C SER A 294 -20.13 -22.02 3.73
N LEU A 295 -19.68 -22.77 4.75
CA LEU A 295 -20.23 -22.71 6.11
C LEU A 295 -19.34 -21.83 6.99
N ILE A 296 -19.91 -20.76 7.56
CA ILE A 296 -19.21 -19.90 8.53
C ILE A 296 -19.48 -20.44 9.93
N LEU A 297 -18.48 -21.09 10.52
CA LEU A 297 -18.57 -21.66 11.86
C LEU A 297 -18.30 -20.56 12.91
N GLN A 298 -19.10 -20.56 13.97
CA GLN A 298 -18.82 -19.75 15.16
C GLN A 298 -17.92 -20.53 16.11
N PRO A 299 -17.08 -19.86 16.92
CA PRO A 299 -16.35 -20.52 17.98
C PRO A 299 -17.35 -21.29 18.85
N PRO A 300 -17.06 -22.54 19.25
CA PRO A 300 -17.91 -23.29 20.17
C PRO A 300 -17.78 -22.67 21.57
N ALA A 301 -18.39 -21.50 21.77
CA ALA A 301 -18.55 -20.91 23.08
C ALA A 301 -19.60 -21.75 23.82
N GLN A 302 -19.14 -22.53 24.80
CA GLN A 302 -20.04 -23.21 25.72
C GLN A 302 -20.02 -22.47 27.06
N ASP A 303 -21.20 -22.02 27.49
CA ASP A 303 -21.44 -21.57 28.84
C ASP A 303 -21.75 -22.78 29.76
N GLY A 304 -21.57 -22.63 31.07
CA GLY A 304 -21.91 -23.67 32.04
C GLY A 304 -20.77 -24.59 32.49
N PHE A 305 -19.55 -24.04 32.60
CA PHE A 305 -18.43 -24.67 33.32
C PHE A 305 -18.67 -24.68 34.84
N GLN A 306 -18.06 -25.65 35.55
CA GLN A 306 -17.87 -25.51 37.00
C GLN A 306 -17.01 -24.26 37.26
N GLN A 307 -17.33 -23.52 38.33
CA GLN A 307 -16.57 -22.32 38.67
C GLN A 307 -15.10 -22.63 38.96
N GLU A 308 -14.74 -23.86 39.32
CA GLU A 308 -13.35 -24.29 39.49
C GLU A 308 -12.85 -25.10 38.29
N ILE A 309 -11.75 -24.64 37.70
CA ILE A 309 -11.09 -25.27 36.55
C ILE A 309 -9.64 -25.60 36.99
N PRO A 310 -9.31 -26.87 37.26
CA PRO A 310 -8.00 -27.24 37.80
C PRO A 310 -6.83 -26.86 36.87
N LEU A 311 -7.02 -27.04 35.56
CA LEU A 311 -6.03 -26.81 34.53
C LEU A 311 -6.67 -26.17 33.29
N ALA A 312 -6.06 -25.11 32.78
CA ALA A 312 -6.37 -24.52 31.50
C ALA A 312 -5.11 -24.35 30.65
N ALA A 313 -5.25 -24.34 29.33
CA ALA A 313 -4.18 -24.09 28.38
C ALA A 313 -4.42 -22.79 27.62
N LEU A 314 -3.45 -21.90 27.62
CA LEU A 314 -3.45 -20.62 26.92
C LEU A 314 -2.60 -20.74 25.65
N GLY A 315 -3.21 -20.58 24.48
CA GLY A 315 -2.51 -20.44 23.22
C GLY A 315 -2.46 -18.97 22.80
N VAL A 316 -1.29 -18.45 22.44
CA VAL A 316 -1.10 -17.11 21.86
C VAL A 316 -0.49 -17.21 20.47
N ASP A 317 -1.22 -16.75 19.46
CA ASP A 317 -0.76 -16.63 18.07
C ASP A 317 -0.41 -15.17 17.78
N ILE A 318 0.87 -14.91 17.58
CA ILE A 318 1.41 -13.58 17.33
C ILE A 318 1.90 -13.45 15.87
N GLY A 319 1.04 -12.88 15.05
CA GLY A 319 1.33 -12.52 13.67
C GLY A 319 1.85 -11.09 13.53
N SER A 320 2.37 -10.79 12.35
CA SER A 320 2.79 -9.44 11.95
C SER A 320 1.61 -8.47 11.72
N VAL A 321 0.40 -9.02 11.53
CA VAL A 321 -0.83 -8.26 11.25
C VAL A 321 -1.81 -8.35 12.42
N SER A 322 -1.95 -9.53 13.03
CA SER A 322 -2.90 -9.80 14.11
C SER A 322 -2.28 -10.57 15.27
N THR A 323 -2.77 -10.32 16.47
CA THR A 323 -2.49 -11.08 17.68
C THR A 323 -3.77 -11.74 18.15
N LYS A 324 -3.71 -13.05 18.43
CA LYS A 324 -4.85 -13.85 18.84
C LYS A 324 -4.49 -14.62 20.11
N ALA A 325 -5.47 -14.85 20.98
CA ALA A 325 -5.34 -15.81 22.06
C ALA A 325 -6.60 -16.62 22.25
N ALA A 326 -6.43 -17.86 22.69
CA ALA A 326 -7.51 -18.74 23.11
C ALA A 326 -7.11 -19.43 24.41
N LEU A 327 -8.02 -19.45 25.37
CA LEU A 327 -7.90 -20.20 26.61
C LEU A 327 -8.86 -21.39 26.52
N VAL A 328 -8.33 -22.60 26.65
CA VAL A 328 -9.09 -23.84 26.55
C VAL A 328 -8.94 -24.67 27.81
N ALA A 329 -9.92 -25.51 28.09
CA ALA A 329 -9.86 -26.52 29.14
C ALA A 329 -10.49 -27.82 28.65
N GLU A 330 -10.16 -28.92 29.33
CA GLU A 330 -10.77 -30.22 29.08
C GLU A 330 -12.01 -30.41 29.95
N ARG A 331 -13.06 -30.96 29.36
CA ARG A 331 -14.30 -31.36 30.02
C ARG A 331 -14.85 -32.62 29.36
N ASP A 332 -15.16 -33.64 30.15
CA ASP A 332 -15.76 -34.89 29.67
C ASP A 332 -14.97 -35.53 28.50
N GLY A 333 -13.63 -35.43 28.54
CA GLY A 333 -12.72 -35.91 27.50
C GLY A 333 -12.65 -35.05 26.23
N LYS A 334 -13.22 -33.84 26.23
CA LYS A 334 -13.24 -32.91 25.10
C LYS A 334 -12.68 -31.54 25.46
N LEU A 335 -12.00 -30.92 24.50
CA LEU A 335 -11.53 -29.55 24.63
C LEU A 335 -12.65 -28.56 24.33
N VAL A 336 -12.69 -27.49 25.10
CA VAL A 336 -13.69 -26.42 24.96
C VAL A 336 -13.03 -25.06 25.20
N VAL A 337 -13.56 -24.02 24.56
CA VAL A 337 -13.00 -22.67 24.60
C VAL A 337 -13.64 -21.86 25.72
N LEU A 338 -12.83 -21.44 26.70
CA LEU A 338 -13.28 -20.61 27.83
C LEU A 338 -13.34 -19.14 27.47
N ALA A 339 -12.32 -18.66 26.77
CA ALA A 339 -12.19 -17.28 26.32
C ALA A 339 -11.33 -17.23 25.06
N SER A 340 -11.62 -16.27 24.19
CA SER A 340 -10.81 -16.00 23.01
C SER A 340 -10.82 -14.52 22.70
N TYR A 341 -9.74 -14.03 22.13
CA TYR A 341 -9.67 -12.64 21.69
C TYR A 341 -8.81 -12.51 20.45
N TYR A 342 -9.22 -11.61 19.57
CA TYR A 342 -8.53 -11.25 18.34
C TYR A 342 -8.37 -9.74 18.32
N ARG A 343 -7.14 -9.28 18.06
CA ARG A 343 -6.87 -7.88 17.73
C ARG A 343 -5.80 -7.77 16.65
N ARG A 344 -5.67 -6.58 16.09
CA ARG A 344 -4.52 -6.23 15.23
C ARG A 344 -3.24 -6.15 16.06
N THR A 345 -2.08 -6.43 15.47
CA THR A 345 -0.78 -6.28 16.17
C THR A 345 -0.30 -4.83 16.18
N ASP A 346 -0.70 -4.03 15.18
CA ASP A 346 -0.43 -2.58 15.08
C ASP A 346 1.05 -2.18 15.19
N GLY A 347 1.96 -3.06 14.76
CA GLY A 347 3.40 -2.81 14.81
C GLY A 347 3.99 -2.76 16.22
N ASP A 348 3.23 -3.16 17.25
CA ASP A 348 3.71 -3.30 18.62
C ASP A 348 3.29 -4.68 19.19
N PRO A 349 4.08 -5.73 18.93
CA PRO A 349 3.72 -7.08 19.32
C PRO A 349 3.61 -7.27 20.83
N LEU A 350 4.43 -6.58 21.63
CA LEU A 350 4.42 -6.74 23.08
C LEU A 350 3.20 -6.09 23.72
N SER A 351 2.84 -4.87 23.30
CA SER A 351 1.58 -4.25 23.73
C SER A 351 0.39 -5.10 23.28
N ALA A 352 0.42 -5.61 22.04
CA ALA A 352 -0.65 -6.45 21.53
C ALA A 352 -0.88 -7.73 22.32
N VAL A 353 0.20 -8.40 22.75
CA VAL A 353 0.12 -9.56 23.63
C VAL A 353 -0.46 -9.15 24.98
N ARG A 354 0.05 -8.09 25.62
CA ARG A 354 -0.43 -7.64 26.92
C ARG A 354 -1.93 -7.34 26.90
N ASP A 355 -2.40 -6.60 25.91
CA ASP A 355 -3.80 -6.21 25.78
C ASP A 355 -4.68 -7.44 25.49
N THR A 356 -4.20 -8.36 24.66
CA THR A 356 -4.87 -9.65 24.40
C THR A 356 -5.02 -10.47 25.68
N LEU A 357 -3.96 -10.61 26.48
CA LEU A 357 -4.00 -11.35 27.74
C LEU A 357 -4.92 -10.68 28.78
N ALA A 358 -4.89 -9.36 28.87
CA ALA A 358 -5.80 -8.60 29.72
C ALA A 358 -7.27 -8.88 29.36
N GLN A 359 -7.57 -8.99 28.05
CA GLN A 359 -8.93 -9.26 27.61
C GLN A 359 -9.38 -10.69 27.80
N ILE A 360 -8.47 -11.67 27.68
CA ILE A 360 -8.74 -13.04 28.13
C ILE A 360 -9.06 -13.05 29.63
N HIS A 361 -8.22 -12.40 30.45
CA HIS A 361 -8.43 -12.33 31.89
C HIS A 361 -9.78 -11.69 32.25
N SER A 362 -10.15 -10.60 31.58
CA SER A 362 -11.45 -9.93 31.77
C SER A 362 -12.63 -10.86 31.49
N GLN A 363 -12.60 -11.61 30.39
CA GLN A 363 -13.65 -12.59 30.06
C GLN A 363 -13.76 -13.69 31.12
N ILE A 364 -12.64 -14.18 31.66
CA ILE A 364 -12.63 -15.20 32.71
C ILE A 364 -13.25 -14.66 34.01
N GLN A 365 -12.91 -13.42 34.40
CA GLN A 365 -13.51 -12.78 35.57
C GLN A 365 -15.02 -12.56 35.40
N GLN A 366 -15.46 -12.09 34.24
CA GLN A 366 -16.89 -11.87 33.94
C GLN A 366 -17.71 -13.17 34.01
N LYS A 367 -17.12 -14.30 33.58
CA LYS A 367 -17.73 -15.62 33.65
C LYS A 367 -17.62 -16.28 35.03
N GLY A 368 -16.87 -15.69 35.96
CA GLY A 368 -16.71 -16.19 37.33
C GLY A 368 -15.88 -17.48 37.44
N TYR A 369 -15.00 -17.77 36.46
CA TYR A 369 -14.14 -18.94 36.53
C TYR A 369 -12.92 -18.72 37.43
N ARG A 370 -12.58 -19.72 38.23
CA ARG A 370 -11.38 -19.81 39.07
C ARG A 370 -10.48 -20.88 38.49
N ILE A 371 -9.34 -20.46 37.95
CA ILE A 371 -8.40 -21.36 37.28
C ILE A 371 -7.27 -21.68 38.26
N GLY A 372 -7.02 -22.97 38.50
CA GLY A 372 -5.96 -23.44 39.39
C GLY A 372 -4.57 -23.26 38.79
N ARG A 373 -4.35 -23.84 37.60
CA ARG A 373 -3.09 -23.72 36.85
C ARG A 373 -3.35 -23.37 35.39
N ILE A 374 -2.49 -22.53 34.83
CA ILE A 374 -2.43 -22.25 33.39
C ILE A 374 -1.11 -22.80 32.85
N VAL A 375 -1.18 -23.50 31.73
CA VAL A 375 -0.02 -23.77 30.87
C VAL A 375 -0.12 -22.91 29.62
N ALA A 376 0.97 -22.35 29.15
CA ALA A 376 0.98 -21.41 28.04
C ALA A 376 1.79 -21.94 26.86
N ALA A 377 1.29 -21.71 25.65
CA ALA A 377 1.99 -22.00 24.41
C ALA A 377 1.91 -20.84 23.43
N THR A 378 2.97 -20.62 22.66
CA THR A 378 3.03 -19.57 21.64
C THR A 378 3.27 -20.11 20.25
N THR A 379 2.70 -19.42 19.26
CA THR A 379 2.85 -19.71 17.84
C THR A 379 2.84 -18.44 16.99
N GLY A 380 3.01 -18.60 15.68
CA GLY A 380 3.11 -17.50 14.73
C GLY A 380 4.52 -16.92 14.62
N SER A 381 4.60 -15.77 13.96
CA SER A 381 5.86 -15.09 13.65
C SER A 381 6.59 -14.60 14.91
N GLY A 382 5.90 -13.96 15.86
CA GLY A 382 6.48 -13.41 17.09
C GLY A 382 6.71 -14.43 18.21
N ARG A 383 6.51 -15.73 17.96
CA ARG A 383 6.36 -16.76 19.00
C ARG A 383 7.50 -16.87 20.00
N TYR A 384 8.74 -16.63 19.58
CA TYR A 384 9.92 -16.70 20.45
C TYR A 384 9.93 -15.52 21.42
N LEU A 385 9.85 -14.30 20.89
CA LEU A 385 9.75 -13.08 21.68
C LEU A 385 8.58 -13.14 22.67
N THR A 386 7.40 -13.56 22.21
CA THR A 386 6.22 -13.70 23.07
C THR A 386 6.37 -14.84 24.07
N GLY A 387 6.98 -15.96 23.68
CA GLY A 387 7.23 -17.10 24.55
C GLY A 387 8.12 -16.70 25.72
N ASP A 388 9.21 -16.00 25.43
CA ASP A 388 10.11 -15.46 26.46
C ASP A 388 9.40 -14.42 27.34
N PHE A 389 8.57 -13.55 26.74
CA PHE A 389 7.86 -12.49 27.46
C PHE A 389 6.80 -13.00 28.44
N ILE A 390 6.05 -14.04 28.08
CA ILE A 390 4.97 -14.59 28.92
C ILE A 390 5.42 -15.79 29.76
N GLY A 391 6.67 -16.26 29.57
CA GLY A 391 7.16 -17.49 30.18
C GLY A 391 6.41 -18.73 29.68
N ALA A 392 6.21 -18.84 28.36
CA ALA A 392 5.46 -19.94 27.77
C ALA A 392 6.14 -21.30 28.02
N ASP A 393 5.36 -22.30 28.42
CA ASP A 393 5.83 -23.67 28.61
C ASP A 393 6.23 -24.34 27.28
N LEU A 394 5.67 -23.88 26.16
CA LEU A 394 5.89 -24.48 24.85
C LEU A 394 5.85 -23.44 23.72
N ILE A 395 6.86 -23.48 22.84
CA ILE A 395 6.88 -22.70 21.60
C ILE A 395 6.71 -23.67 20.42
N ARG A 396 5.67 -23.49 19.61
CA ARG A 396 5.33 -24.37 18.49
C ARG A 396 5.23 -23.61 17.17
N ASN A 397 5.48 -24.32 16.07
CA ASN A 397 5.23 -23.80 14.73
C ASN A 397 3.71 -23.70 14.49
N GLU A 398 3.32 -22.72 13.68
CA GLU A 398 1.94 -22.43 13.27
C GLU A 398 1.27 -23.62 12.59
N ILE A 399 1.96 -24.32 11.69
CA ILE A 399 1.42 -25.49 10.98
C ILE A 399 0.96 -26.56 11.98
N THR A 400 1.82 -26.89 12.95
CA THR A 400 1.48 -27.88 13.98
C THR A 400 0.37 -27.38 14.88
N ALA A 401 0.39 -26.10 15.28
CA ALA A 401 -0.65 -25.52 16.13
C ALA A 401 -2.03 -25.52 15.45
N GLN A 402 -2.10 -25.16 14.16
CA GLN A 402 -3.32 -25.20 13.35
C GLN A 402 -3.81 -26.64 13.17
N ALA A 403 -2.93 -27.59 12.86
CA ALA A 403 -3.27 -29.00 12.75
C ALA A 403 -3.87 -29.55 14.07
N SER A 404 -3.24 -29.25 15.21
CA SER A 404 -3.74 -29.65 16.53
C SER A 404 -5.11 -29.02 16.86
N GLY A 405 -5.29 -27.74 16.55
CA GLY A 405 -6.57 -27.04 16.74
C GLY A 405 -7.68 -27.62 15.87
N THR A 406 -7.43 -27.85 14.59
CA THR A 406 -8.39 -28.47 13.66
C THR A 406 -8.77 -29.86 14.12
N ARG A 407 -7.81 -30.72 14.50
CA ARG A 407 -8.11 -32.08 14.98
C ARG A 407 -8.99 -32.08 16.24
N ALA A 408 -8.77 -31.12 17.14
CA ALA A 408 -9.53 -31.01 18.39
C ALA A 408 -10.97 -30.52 18.19
N PHE A 409 -11.21 -29.56 17.28
CA PHE A 409 -12.51 -28.89 17.15
C PHE A 409 -13.28 -29.26 15.86
N LEU A 410 -12.60 -29.80 14.85
CA LEU A 410 -13.12 -30.14 13.51
C LEU A 410 -12.56 -31.50 13.05
N PRO A 411 -12.93 -32.61 13.70
CA PRO A 411 -12.30 -33.92 13.47
C PRO A 411 -12.51 -34.48 12.05
N ASP A 412 -13.55 -34.05 11.34
CA ASP A 412 -13.84 -34.51 9.98
C ASP A 412 -13.07 -33.71 8.89
N VAL A 413 -12.32 -32.68 9.28
CA VAL A 413 -11.54 -31.86 8.35
C VAL A 413 -10.16 -32.48 8.15
N ASP A 414 -9.82 -32.77 6.89
CA ASP A 414 -8.50 -33.27 6.48
C ASP A 414 -7.62 -32.19 5.82
N THR A 415 -8.21 -31.06 5.42
CA THR A 415 -7.53 -30.04 4.62
C THR A 415 -7.79 -28.67 5.20
N ILE A 416 -6.72 -27.95 5.51
CA ILE A 416 -6.75 -26.59 6.04
C ILE A 416 -6.23 -25.64 4.97
N LEU A 417 -7.04 -24.63 4.67
CA LEU A 417 -6.65 -23.47 3.87
C LEU A 417 -6.66 -22.25 4.78
N GLU A 418 -5.48 -21.70 5.05
CA GLU A 418 -5.34 -20.48 5.84
C GLU A 418 -4.88 -19.35 4.93
N ILE A 419 -5.69 -18.28 4.85
CA ILE A 419 -5.31 -17.05 4.16
C ILE A 419 -4.97 -16.00 5.22
N GLY A 420 -3.68 -15.86 5.49
CA GLY A 420 -3.14 -14.90 6.43
C GLY A 420 -3.05 -13.49 5.86
N GLY A 421 -2.51 -12.59 6.68
CA GLY A 421 -2.24 -11.21 6.26
C GLY A 421 -1.15 -11.12 5.20
N GLN A 422 -0.13 -11.99 5.24
CA GLN A 422 1.05 -11.91 4.37
C GLN A 422 1.33 -13.19 3.60
N ASP A 423 0.97 -14.34 4.17
CA ASP A 423 1.14 -15.64 3.56
C ASP A 423 -0.20 -16.39 3.52
N SER A 424 -0.21 -17.48 2.77
CA SER A 424 -1.32 -18.39 2.63
C SER A 424 -0.77 -19.80 2.72
N LYS A 425 -1.47 -20.67 3.46
CA LYS A 425 -1.01 -22.00 3.81
C LYS A 425 -2.04 -23.03 3.39
N TYR A 426 -1.55 -24.10 2.80
CA TYR A 426 -2.24 -25.36 2.56
C TYR A 426 -1.66 -26.40 3.52
N ILE A 427 -2.51 -27.13 4.23
CA ILE A 427 -2.09 -28.21 5.12
C ILE A 427 -3.04 -29.40 4.90
N ARG A 428 -2.47 -30.57 4.62
CA ARG A 428 -3.19 -31.84 4.54
C ARG A 428 -2.86 -32.72 5.74
N LEU A 429 -3.91 -33.27 6.34
CA LEU A 429 -3.86 -34.15 7.49
C LEU A 429 -4.19 -35.59 7.07
N ASP A 430 -3.54 -36.56 7.69
CA ASP A 430 -3.92 -37.98 7.66
C ASP A 430 -3.92 -38.49 9.11
N GLY A 431 -5.12 -38.73 9.65
CA GLY A 431 -5.30 -38.88 11.09
C GLY A 431 -4.69 -37.69 11.86
N ASP A 432 -3.81 -37.96 12.81
CA ASP A 432 -3.18 -36.92 13.63
C ASP A 432 -1.90 -36.32 13.01
N ALA A 433 -1.48 -36.79 11.84
CA ALA A 433 -0.24 -36.38 11.20
C ALA A 433 -0.47 -35.34 10.09
N VAL A 434 0.43 -34.36 10.00
CA VAL A 434 0.55 -33.50 8.82
C VAL A 434 1.34 -34.27 7.76
N VAL A 435 0.69 -34.60 6.65
CA VAL A 435 1.28 -35.41 5.57
C VAL A 435 1.68 -34.58 4.36
N ASP A 436 1.14 -33.37 4.23
CA ASP A 436 1.51 -32.43 3.18
C ASP A 436 1.26 -31.00 3.67
N TYR A 437 2.10 -30.08 3.24
CA TYR A 437 1.87 -28.66 3.47
C TYR A 437 2.59 -27.83 2.42
N GLU A 438 1.94 -26.75 2.00
CA GLU A 438 2.50 -25.77 1.09
C GLU A 438 2.24 -24.36 1.58
N MET A 439 3.17 -23.46 1.30
CA MET A 439 3.06 -22.04 1.64
C MET A 439 3.38 -21.22 0.40
N ASN A 440 2.61 -20.17 0.13
CA ASN A 440 2.97 -19.28 -0.95
C ASN A 440 4.35 -18.65 -0.68
N LYS A 441 5.24 -18.66 -1.68
CA LYS A 441 6.48 -17.90 -1.61
C LYS A 441 6.12 -16.41 -1.53
N ALA A 442 6.93 -15.63 -0.80
CA ALA A 442 6.75 -14.19 -0.52
C ALA A 442 6.09 -13.40 -1.67
N CYS A 443 4.76 -13.41 -1.71
CA CYS A 443 3.94 -12.75 -2.69
C CYS A 443 2.66 -12.30 -1.99
N ALA A 444 2.37 -11.00 -2.07
CA ALA A 444 1.13 -10.46 -1.52
C ALA A 444 -0.09 -10.85 -2.37
N ALA A 445 0.11 -11.36 -3.59
CA ALA A 445 -0.99 -11.86 -4.41
C ALA A 445 -1.61 -13.07 -3.72
N GLY A 446 -2.90 -12.96 -3.37
CA GLY A 446 -3.66 -14.01 -2.69
C GLY A 446 -3.76 -13.87 -1.17
N CYS A 447 -3.16 -12.87 -0.53
CA CYS A 447 -3.24 -12.68 0.93
C CYS A 447 -4.07 -11.45 1.35
N GLY A 448 -4.38 -11.34 2.65
CA GLY A 448 -5.16 -10.24 3.22
C GLY A 448 -4.56 -8.84 3.00
N ALA A 449 -3.23 -8.70 2.95
CA ALA A 449 -2.57 -7.42 2.70
C ALA A 449 -2.88 -6.85 1.30
N PHE A 450 -3.14 -7.70 0.30
CA PHE A 450 -3.58 -7.22 -1.00
C PHE A 450 -4.97 -6.59 -0.92
N LEU A 451 -5.92 -7.27 -0.26
CA LEU A 451 -7.28 -6.74 -0.06
C LEU A 451 -7.26 -5.43 0.75
N GLU A 452 -6.42 -5.35 1.79
CA GLU A 452 -6.24 -4.12 2.58
C GLU A 452 -5.74 -2.96 1.71
N LYS A 453 -4.77 -3.20 0.83
CA LYS A 453 -4.26 -2.20 -0.13
C LYS A 453 -5.33 -1.76 -1.13
N GLN A 454 -6.14 -2.68 -1.67
CA GLN A 454 -7.23 -2.34 -2.59
C GLN A 454 -8.35 -1.56 -1.89
N ALA A 455 -8.74 -1.98 -0.69
CA ALA A 455 -9.75 -1.30 0.12
C ALA A 455 -9.33 0.14 0.44
N ALA A 456 -8.08 0.34 0.87
CA ALA A 456 -7.51 1.66 1.12
C ALA A 456 -7.49 2.55 -0.13
N LYS A 457 -7.11 1.99 -1.30
CA LYS A 457 -7.11 2.72 -2.58
C LYS A 457 -8.52 3.22 -2.98
N LEU A 458 -9.54 2.46 -2.61
CA LEU A 458 -10.94 2.80 -2.87
C LEU A 458 -11.60 3.63 -1.75
N GLY A 459 -10.88 3.91 -0.66
CA GLY A 459 -11.43 4.60 0.51
C GLY A 459 -12.50 3.79 1.26
N ILE A 460 -12.40 2.46 1.24
CA ILE A 460 -13.33 1.53 1.87
C ILE A 460 -12.66 0.90 3.09
N PRO A 461 -13.28 0.91 4.28
CA PRO A 461 -12.78 0.15 5.43
C PRO A 461 -12.68 -1.34 5.12
N ILE A 462 -11.59 -2.01 5.51
CA ILE A 462 -11.36 -3.43 5.18
C ILE A 462 -12.47 -4.35 5.71
N GLN A 463 -13.10 -3.99 6.82
CA GLN A 463 -14.22 -4.71 7.42
C GLN A 463 -15.48 -4.70 6.54
N GLU A 464 -15.66 -3.66 5.72
CA GLU A 464 -16.80 -3.55 4.81
C GLU A 464 -16.53 -4.13 3.42
N PHE A 465 -15.26 -4.35 3.08
CA PHE A 465 -14.83 -4.69 1.72
C PHE A 465 -15.48 -6.00 1.22
N GLY A 466 -15.51 -7.03 2.08
CA GLY A 466 -16.12 -8.33 1.76
C GLY A 466 -17.62 -8.27 1.54
N GLU A 467 -18.36 -7.57 2.41
CA GLU A 467 -19.81 -7.42 2.25
C GLU A 467 -20.18 -6.65 0.97
N ARG A 468 -19.42 -5.60 0.64
CA ARG A 468 -19.62 -4.84 -0.60
C ARG A 468 -19.36 -5.72 -1.83
N ALA A 469 -18.32 -6.56 -1.79
CA ALA A 469 -18.03 -7.50 -2.86
C ALA A 469 -19.17 -8.52 -3.08
N LEU A 470 -19.76 -9.04 -2.00
CA LEU A 470 -20.89 -9.99 -2.06
C LEU A 470 -22.18 -9.36 -2.62
N ARG A 471 -22.35 -8.03 -2.53
CA ARG A 471 -23.50 -7.31 -3.10
C ARG A 471 -23.36 -7.07 -4.61
N ALA A 472 -22.19 -7.30 -5.20
CA ALA A 472 -21.94 -7.07 -6.61
C ALA A 472 -22.69 -8.09 -7.48
N LYS A 473 -23.48 -7.59 -8.46
CA LYS A 473 -24.25 -8.43 -9.38
C LYS A 473 -23.47 -8.83 -10.65
N ASN A 474 -22.50 -8.03 -11.04
CA ASN A 474 -21.76 -8.19 -12.30
C ASN A 474 -20.28 -7.81 -12.12
N PRO A 475 -19.51 -8.51 -11.24
CA PRO A 475 -18.09 -8.20 -11.05
C PRO A 475 -17.29 -8.50 -12.32
N PRO A 476 -16.29 -7.68 -12.68
CA PRO A 476 -15.45 -7.92 -13.85
C PRO A 476 -14.63 -9.20 -13.67
N HIS A 477 -14.41 -9.92 -14.77
CA HIS A 477 -13.50 -11.05 -14.81
C HIS A 477 -12.06 -10.53 -14.74
N MET A 478 -11.40 -10.72 -13.59
CA MET A 478 -9.99 -10.39 -13.38
C MET A 478 -9.15 -11.65 -13.54
N ASP A 479 -7.98 -11.52 -14.17
CA ASP A 479 -7.00 -12.61 -14.24
C ASP A 479 -6.32 -12.82 -12.86
N TRP A 480 -5.80 -14.01 -12.63
CA TRP A 480 -5.09 -14.42 -11.42
C TRP A 480 -3.58 -14.23 -11.51
N THR A 481 -3.05 -13.85 -12.68
CA THR A 481 -1.62 -13.60 -12.88
C THR A 481 -1.22 -12.17 -12.51
N CYS A 482 -0.06 -12.00 -11.87
CA CYS A 482 0.57 -10.68 -11.78
C CYS A 482 0.91 -10.17 -13.19
N THR A 483 0.51 -8.94 -13.50
CA THR A 483 0.94 -8.21 -14.70
C THR A 483 1.98 -7.18 -14.36
#